data_AF-A0A3P3YL95-F1
#
_entry.id   AF-A0A3P3YL95-F1
#
_cell.length_a   1.000
_cell.length_b   1.000
_cell.length_c   1.000
_cell.angle_alpha   90.00
_cell.angle_beta   90.00
_cell.angle_gamma   90.00
#
_symmetry.space_group_name_H-M   'P 1'
#
loop_
_entity.id
_entity.type
_entity.pdbx_description
1 polymer ?
#
loop_
_entity_poly.entity_id
_entity_poly.type
_entity_poly.pdbx_seq_one_letter_code
_entity_poly.pdbx_strand_id
1 'polypeptide(L)'
;MEGELRGVLQSTNESLEALRDAHELLKKAHARQAEKLAAAEARAQEAEAARERTLGECRALYADWGAQLNAQALEFKAVEAQMVPLHQVQLARLAAADDLRQAHSAEVADLQARVDAARDALHQSRRECQSARAQLDDAVAERDTCVRMRDGQTAQIHELRKARLDEASRADAIRSDLTDQIRDLDRKLSEQRLTNGQLRAELDDVRADNDKVTASRAALELQHIQDVKQLQSQIGILSAQLDMAAARTSAANDARDQALAQLRDVELDCRRLRLQVLEQERCLAEERTAHDRERVEAKARYDQDRVQLEGGRAHLERQVENHLARIAQLERSAQDAVAQHEERTRTLEASCKDEVDAAQTALQALQGRVRDLEAALAKAQDQAALSDERLQAEVGRAAQQEQDARAALETSRGEVSRLEASLARVRAECDAATNAQRVLQAQVDERNVAVKAAQAACRQTEGDLKAANEAVARWQQKATSLEVDGARESAEWSAERTLLVGQVQDLDQRYRQAALKVKDLEAEAAQSQAALEATIRSLKKDRLKQKQTTKELRERLADVIRELAAVKQGASEGDPMPSIKELLEQQSESDAQIKDLMARIPI
;
A
#
# COMPACT_ATOMS: atom_id res chain seq x y z
N MET A 1 52.47 -16.92 84.99
CA MET A 1 51.71 -18.08 84.47
C MET A 1 50.22 -18.07 84.82
N GLU A 2 49.77 -18.08 86.09
CA GLU A 2 48.31 -18.06 86.38
C GLU A 2 47.59 -16.77 85.96
N GLY A 3 48.25 -15.62 86.07
CA GLY A 3 47.68 -14.32 85.63
C GLY A 3 47.55 -14.20 84.11
N GLU A 4 48.48 -14.78 83.36
CA GLU A 4 48.47 -14.77 81.89
C GLU A 4 47.40 -15.72 81.33
N LEU A 5 47.22 -16.90 81.94
CA LEU A 5 46.13 -17.83 81.59
C LEU A 5 44.74 -17.26 81.87
N ARG A 6 44.55 -16.50 82.96
CA ARG A 6 43.29 -15.78 83.20
C ARG A 6 43.04 -14.69 82.17
N GLY A 7 44.07 -13.93 81.80
CA GLY A 7 43.96 -12.89 80.77
C GLY A 7 43.56 -13.45 79.40
N VAL A 8 44.15 -14.59 79.00
CA VAL A 8 43.79 -15.28 77.75
C VAL A 8 42.36 -15.83 77.81
N LEU A 9 41.97 -16.49 78.90
CA LEU A 9 40.62 -17.04 79.06
C LEU A 9 39.54 -15.95 79.05
N GLN A 10 39.82 -14.82 79.69
CA GLN A 10 38.93 -13.67 79.71
C GLN A 10 38.79 -13.05 78.31
N SER A 11 39.90 -12.86 77.59
CA SER A 11 39.89 -12.39 76.20
C SER A 11 39.16 -13.34 75.25
N THR A 12 39.30 -14.66 75.43
CA THR A 12 38.56 -15.64 74.63
C THR A 12 37.07 -15.67 74.95
N ASN A 13 36.67 -15.48 76.21
CA ASN A 13 35.27 -15.38 76.59
C ASN A 13 34.62 -14.11 76.05
N GLU A 14 35.31 -12.96 76.14
CA GLU A 14 34.86 -11.71 75.53
C GLU A 14 34.73 -11.85 74.00
N SER A 15 35.63 -12.58 73.36
CA SER A 15 35.56 -12.87 71.92
C SER A 15 34.39 -13.81 71.57
N LEU A 16 34.08 -14.79 72.41
CA LEU A 16 32.95 -15.71 72.22
C LEU A 16 31.60 -15.03 72.46
N GLU A 17 31.52 -14.13 73.45
CA GLU A 17 30.35 -13.30 73.70
C GLU A 17 30.11 -12.35 72.52
N ALA A 18 31.15 -11.68 72.01
CA ALA A 18 31.06 -10.85 70.82
C ALA A 18 30.60 -11.62 69.57
N LEU A 19 31.06 -12.86 69.39
CA LEU A 19 30.60 -13.74 68.30
C LEU A 19 29.13 -14.16 68.47
N ARG A 20 28.69 -14.42 69.71
CA ARG A 20 27.30 -14.76 70.00
C ARG A 20 26.35 -13.59 69.73
N ASP A 21 26.76 -12.39 70.12
CA ASP A 21 26.02 -11.15 69.85
C ASP A 21 25.95 -10.86 68.35
N ALA A 22 27.07 -11.05 67.62
CA ALA A 22 27.09 -10.92 66.16
C ALA A 22 26.17 -11.96 65.48
N HIS A 23 26.12 -13.20 65.98
CA HIS A 23 25.24 -14.24 65.46
C HIS A 23 23.75 -13.92 65.70
N GLU A 24 23.39 -13.42 66.89
CA GLU A 24 22.01 -12.99 67.17
C GLU A 24 21.60 -11.77 66.32
N LEU A 25 22.51 -10.83 66.06
CA LEU A 25 22.27 -9.73 65.14
C LEU A 25 22.04 -10.21 63.70
N LEU A 26 22.84 -11.17 63.23
CA LEU A 26 22.66 -11.80 61.91
C LEU A 26 21.33 -12.55 61.80
N LYS A 27 20.93 -13.28 62.84
CA LYS A 27 19.64 -13.98 62.90
C LYS A 27 18.46 -13.00 62.83
N LYS A 28 18.53 -11.89 63.56
CA LYS A 28 17.53 -10.81 63.49
C LYS A 28 17.51 -10.13 62.12
N ALA A 29 18.67 -9.94 61.49
CA ALA A 29 18.76 -9.39 60.14
C ALA A 29 18.13 -10.34 59.11
N HIS A 30 18.41 -11.65 59.20
CA HIS A 30 17.83 -12.66 58.32
C HIS A 30 16.31 -12.77 58.48
N ALA A 31 15.80 -12.72 59.71
CA ALA A 31 14.35 -12.71 59.97
C ALA A 31 13.66 -11.50 59.33
N ARG A 32 14.24 -10.30 59.49
CA ARG A 32 13.74 -9.07 58.82
C ARG A 32 13.80 -9.18 57.29
N GLN A 33 14.78 -9.88 56.75
CA GLN A 33 14.92 -10.05 55.31
C GLN A 33 13.92 -11.07 54.76
N ALA A 34 13.63 -12.14 55.51
CA ALA A 34 12.56 -13.09 55.19
C ALA A 34 11.17 -12.42 55.22
N GLU A 35 10.89 -11.57 56.21
CA GLU A 35 9.65 -10.79 56.27
C GLU A 35 9.50 -9.84 55.09
N LYS A 36 10.59 -9.16 54.68
CA LYS A 36 10.59 -8.30 53.49
C LYS A 36 10.34 -9.08 52.21
N LEU A 37 10.87 -10.30 52.10
CA LEU A 37 10.69 -11.16 50.94
C LEU A 37 9.24 -11.67 50.86
N ALA A 38 8.68 -12.13 51.97
CA ALA A 38 7.27 -12.52 52.05
C ALA A 38 6.32 -11.35 51.70
N ALA A 39 6.63 -10.13 52.17
CA ALA A 39 5.86 -8.94 51.81
C ALA A 39 6.00 -8.55 50.33
N ALA A 40 7.15 -8.81 49.70
CA ALA A 40 7.36 -8.59 48.28
C ALA A 40 6.61 -9.62 47.42
N GLU A 41 6.60 -10.88 47.84
CA GLU A 41 5.83 -11.96 47.19
C GLU A 41 4.32 -11.69 47.26
N ALA A 42 3.80 -11.26 48.41
CA ALA A 42 2.39 -10.88 48.53
C ALA A 42 2.02 -9.73 47.58
N ARG A 43 2.86 -8.70 47.47
CA ARG A 43 2.64 -7.59 46.52
C ARG A 43 2.71 -8.05 45.06
N ALA A 44 3.57 -9.00 44.74
CA ALA A 44 3.66 -9.56 43.39
C ALA A 44 2.39 -10.33 43.02
N GLN A 45 1.86 -11.14 43.95
CA GLN A 45 0.59 -11.87 43.77
C GLN A 45 -0.61 -10.92 43.63
N GLU A 46 -0.66 -9.85 44.42
CA GLU A 46 -1.69 -8.81 44.29
C GLU A 46 -1.61 -8.08 42.94
N ALA A 47 -0.40 -7.77 42.47
CA ALA A 47 -0.19 -7.14 41.16
C ALA A 47 -0.58 -8.07 40.01
N GLU A 48 -0.32 -9.37 40.12
CA GLU A 48 -0.72 -10.37 39.13
C GLU A 48 -2.24 -10.54 39.09
N ALA A 49 -2.91 -10.62 40.25
CA ALA A 49 -4.36 -10.66 40.33
C ALA A 49 -5.03 -9.37 39.81
N ALA A 50 -4.39 -8.20 39.99
CA ALA A 50 -4.85 -6.94 39.40
C ALA A 50 -4.69 -6.93 37.88
N ARG A 51 -3.56 -7.44 37.37
CA ARG A 51 -3.31 -7.59 35.93
C ARG A 51 -4.35 -8.49 35.27
N GLU A 52 -4.67 -9.65 35.86
CA GLU A 52 -5.71 -10.54 35.31
C GLU A 52 -7.09 -9.89 35.26
N ARG A 53 -7.46 -9.13 36.31
CA ARG A 53 -8.70 -8.34 36.31
C ARG A 53 -8.74 -7.32 35.18
N THR A 54 -7.68 -6.52 35.02
CA THR A 54 -7.61 -5.52 33.93
C THR A 54 -7.63 -6.18 32.54
N LEU A 55 -6.98 -7.34 32.36
CA LEU A 55 -7.06 -8.09 31.10
C LEU A 55 -8.48 -8.61 30.83
N GLY A 56 -9.21 -9.03 31.86
CA GLY A 56 -10.62 -9.40 31.76
C GLY A 56 -11.49 -8.24 31.32
N GLU A 57 -11.31 -7.06 31.93
CA GLU A 57 -12.00 -5.82 31.57
C GLU A 57 -11.70 -5.39 30.13
N CYS A 58 -10.43 -5.43 29.71
CA CYS A 58 -10.06 -5.14 28.32
C CYS A 58 -10.72 -6.11 27.33
N ARG A 59 -10.76 -7.42 27.63
CA ARG A 59 -11.43 -8.40 26.77
C ARG A 59 -12.92 -8.14 26.65
N ALA A 60 -13.59 -7.75 27.73
CA ALA A 60 -14.99 -7.38 27.72
C ALA A 60 -15.23 -6.12 26.85
N LEU A 61 -14.39 -5.08 27.01
CA LEU A 61 -14.46 -3.87 26.19
C LEU A 61 -14.24 -4.17 24.69
N TYR A 62 -13.28 -5.03 24.35
CA TYR A 62 -13.06 -5.44 22.97
C TYR A 62 -14.24 -6.23 22.38
N ALA A 63 -14.90 -7.07 23.20
CA ALA A 63 -16.10 -7.77 22.77
C ALA A 63 -17.27 -6.81 22.51
N ASP A 64 -17.46 -5.82 23.40
CA ASP A 64 -18.49 -4.79 23.24
C ASP A 64 -18.22 -3.91 22.01
N TRP A 65 -16.97 -3.49 21.79
CA TRP A 65 -16.58 -2.76 20.58
C TRP A 65 -16.76 -3.60 19.31
N GLY A 66 -16.43 -4.89 19.35
CA GLY A 66 -16.66 -5.81 18.24
C GLY A 66 -18.15 -5.94 17.91
N ALA A 67 -19.01 -6.01 18.92
CA ALA A 67 -20.46 -6.04 18.74
C ALA A 67 -20.99 -4.73 18.14
N GLN A 68 -20.49 -3.58 18.61
CA GLN A 68 -20.85 -2.26 18.08
C GLN A 68 -20.40 -2.07 16.63
N LEU A 69 -19.18 -2.48 16.29
CA LEU A 69 -18.66 -2.45 14.92
C LEU A 69 -19.48 -3.33 13.97
N ASN A 70 -19.87 -4.53 14.41
CA ASN A 70 -20.74 -5.40 13.62
C ASN A 70 -22.14 -4.82 13.43
N ALA A 71 -22.72 -4.21 14.45
CA ALA A 71 -24.00 -3.50 14.34
C ALA A 71 -23.90 -2.33 13.35
N GLN A 72 -22.84 -1.52 13.46
CA GLN A 72 -22.58 -0.42 12.52
C GLN A 72 -22.32 -0.92 11.10
N ALA A 73 -21.63 -2.04 10.90
CA ALA A 73 -21.41 -2.63 9.58
C ALA A 73 -22.72 -3.11 8.92
N LEU A 74 -23.65 -3.64 9.72
CA LEU A 74 -24.99 -4.02 9.24
C LEU A 74 -25.83 -2.79 8.90
N GLU A 75 -25.78 -1.73 9.72
CA GLU A 75 -26.38 -0.43 9.40
C GLU A 75 -25.77 0.17 8.14
N PHE A 76 -24.46 0.06 7.95
CA PHE A 76 -23.76 0.55 6.76
C PHE A 76 -24.22 -0.18 5.50
N LYS A 77 -24.38 -1.51 5.55
CA LYS A 77 -24.94 -2.30 4.44
C LYS A 77 -26.39 -1.94 4.13
N ALA A 78 -27.19 -1.64 5.16
CA ALA A 78 -28.56 -1.20 4.99
C ALA A 78 -28.65 0.20 4.37
N VAL A 79 -27.73 1.10 4.75
CA VAL A 79 -27.57 2.42 4.14
C VAL A 79 -27.05 2.30 2.71
N GLU A 80 -26.06 1.45 2.44
CA GLU A 80 -25.52 1.17 1.10
C GLU A 80 -26.61 0.67 0.13
N ALA A 81 -27.55 -0.15 0.61
CA ALA A 81 -28.74 -0.57 -0.13
C ALA A 81 -29.74 0.57 -0.42
N GLN A 82 -29.67 1.67 0.35
CA GLN A 82 -30.50 2.87 0.19
C GLN A 82 -29.73 4.04 -0.45
N MET A 83 -28.43 3.89 -0.72
CA MET A 83 -27.59 4.97 -1.20
C MET A 83 -27.81 5.24 -2.69
N VAL A 84 -27.93 6.53 -3.00
CA VAL A 84 -27.96 7.07 -4.35
C VAL A 84 -26.72 6.55 -5.13
N PRO A 85 -26.89 6.03 -6.36
CA PRO A 85 -25.83 5.36 -7.10
C PRO A 85 -24.52 6.14 -7.14
N LEU A 86 -23.40 5.44 -6.95
CA LEU A 86 -22.04 5.98 -6.83
C LEU A 86 -21.68 7.04 -7.88
N HIS A 87 -22.20 6.93 -9.10
CA HIS A 87 -21.98 7.90 -10.18
C HIS A 87 -22.54 9.30 -9.87
N GLN A 88 -23.65 9.41 -9.13
CA GLN A 88 -24.25 10.70 -8.77
C GLN A 88 -23.51 11.37 -7.62
N VAL A 89 -22.99 10.59 -6.68
CA VAL A 89 -22.11 11.09 -5.61
C VAL A 89 -20.74 11.51 -6.17
N GLN A 90 -20.22 10.80 -7.17
CA GLN A 90 -18.99 11.18 -7.87
C GLN A 90 -19.17 12.47 -8.68
N LEU A 91 -20.31 12.67 -9.33
CA LEU A 91 -20.64 13.94 -10.00
C LEU A 91 -20.76 15.11 -9.01
N ALA A 92 -21.40 14.92 -7.87
CA ALA A 92 -21.50 15.94 -6.83
C ALA A 92 -20.14 16.24 -6.16
N ARG A 93 -19.27 15.22 -5.98
CA ARG A 93 -17.90 15.39 -5.47
C ARG A 93 -17.00 16.11 -6.46
N LEU A 94 -17.14 15.85 -7.75
CA LEU A 94 -16.42 16.59 -8.79
C LEU A 94 -16.82 18.06 -8.80
N ALA A 95 -18.12 18.35 -8.73
CA ALA A 95 -18.61 19.73 -8.62
C ALA A 95 -18.08 20.44 -7.36
N ALA A 96 -18.15 19.80 -6.19
CA ALA A 96 -17.63 20.37 -4.95
C ALA A 96 -16.09 20.50 -4.92
N ALA A 97 -15.36 19.57 -5.55
CA ALA A 97 -13.91 19.64 -5.66
C ALA A 97 -13.45 20.75 -6.62
N ASP A 98 -14.20 21.01 -7.69
CA ASP A 98 -13.93 22.11 -8.61
C ASP A 98 -14.25 23.47 -7.95
N ASP A 99 -15.31 23.56 -7.14
CA ASP A 99 -15.62 24.75 -6.34
C ASP A 99 -14.52 25.04 -5.29
N LEU A 100 -14.03 24.00 -4.59
CA LEU A 100 -12.92 24.12 -3.63
C LEU A 100 -11.59 24.47 -4.31
N ARG A 101 -11.33 23.94 -5.51
CA ARG A 101 -10.14 24.31 -6.31
C ARG A 101 -10.19 25.76 -6.74
N GLN A 102 -11.35 26.26 -7.16
CA GLN A 102 -11.51 27.68 -7.49
C GLN A 102 -11.28 28.57 -6.26
N ALA A 103 -11.88 28.22 -5.11
CA ALA A 103 -11.71 28.97 -3.86
C ALA A 103 -10.24 29.01 -3.40
N HIS A 104 -9.55 27.86 -3.39
CA HIS A 104 -8.14 27.81 -2.99
C HIS A 104 -7.20 28.44 -4.02
N SER A 105 -7.54 28.44 -5.32
CA SER A 105 -6.73 29.16 -6.32
C SER A 105 -6.74 30.66 -6.08
N ALA A 106 -7.85 31.22 -5.59
CA ALA A 106 -7.97 32.64 -5.24
C ALA A 106 -7.20 32.97 -3.95
N GLU A 107 -7.26 32.10 -2.93
CA GLU A 107 -6.47 32.25 -1.70
C GLU A 107 -4.97 32.12 -1.95
N VAL A 108 -4.54 31.18 -2.79
CA VAL A 108 -3.13 31.03 -3.17
C VAL A 108 -2.66 32.28 -3.93
N ALA A 109 -3.45 32.84 -4.83
CA ALA A 109 -3.10 34.07 -5.54
C ALA A 109 -2.97 35.28 -4.58
N ASP A 110 -3.86 35.41 -3.59
CA ASP A 110 -3.77 36.46 -2.56
C ASP A 110 -2.55 36.29 -1.65
N LEU A 111 -2.27 35.05 -1.21
CA LEU A 111 -1.07 34.74 -0.43
C LEU A 111 0.21 34.98 -1.23
N GLN A 112 0.23 34.66 -2.53
CA GLN A 112 1.35 34.96 -3.43
C GLN A 112 1.59 36.48 -3.50
N ALA A 113 0.53 37.27 -3.69
CA ALA A 113 0.61 38.73 -3.73
C ALA A 113 1.12 39.33 -2.41
N ARG A 114 0.74 38.75 -1.27
CA ARG A 114 1.23 39.17 0.06
C ARG A 114 2.70 38.80 0.28
N VAL A 115 3.15 37.64 -0.21
CA VAL A 115 4.55 37.23 -0.15
C VAL A 115 5.42 38.13 -1.04
N ASP A 116 4.94 38.47 -2.23
CA ASP A 116 5.65 39.37 -3.14
C ASP A 116 5.73 40.79 -2.57
N ALA A 117 4.64 41.32 -1.98
CA ALA A 117 4.67 42.59 -1.27
C ALA A 117 5.63 42.59 -0.06
N ALA A 118 5.72 41.48 0.69
CA ALA A 118 6.68 41.34 1.79
C ALA A 118 8.13 41.25 1.30
N ARG A 119 8.38 40.63 0.15
CA ARG A 119 9.70 40.63 -0.51
C ARG A 119 10.10 42.02 -0.94
N ASP A 120 9.20 42.78 -1.53
CA ASP A 120 9.47 44.16 -1.96
C ASP A 120 9.79 45.06 -0.76
N ALA A 121 9.04 44.92 0.35
CA ALA A 121 9.33 45.61 1.60
C ALA A 121 10.69 45.22 2.20
N LEU A 122 11.08 43.93 2.15
CA LEU A 122 12.40 43.47 2.58
C LEU A 122 13.51 44.06 1.71
N HIS A 123 13.31 44.10 0.39
CA HIS A 123 14.26 44.72 -0.53
C HIS A 123 14.42 46.22 -0.29
N GLN A 124 13.33 46.92 0.03
CA GLN A 124 13.34 48.33 0.40
C GLN A 124 14.10 48.57 1.72
N SER A 125 13.81 47.79 2.76
CA SER A 125 14.53 47.86 4.04
C SER A 125 16.03 47.54 3.90
N ARG A 126 16.39 46.61 3.00
CA ARG A 126 17.79 46.32 2.69
C ARG A 126 18.51 47.49 2.02
N ARG A 127 17.84 48.23 1.13
CA ARG A 127 18.39 49.46 0.52
C ARG A 127 18.55 50.57 1.56
N GLU A 128 17.59 50.72 2.47
CA GLU A 128 17.68 51.66 3.59
C GLU A 128 18.83 51.33 4.54
N CYS A 129 19.03 50.05 4.88
CA CYS A 129 20.18 49.61 5.68
C CYS A 129 21.52 49.84 4.97
N GLN A 130 21.58 49.67 3.64
CA GLN A 130 22.78 49.97 2.85
C GLN A 130 23.07 51.48 2.82
N SER A 131 22.04 52.32 2.72
CA SER A 131 22.17 53.79 2.83
C SER A 131 22.65 54.22 4.22
N ALA A 132 22.06 53.67 5.29
CA ALA A 132 22.49 53.93 6.67
C ALA A 132 23.92 53.47 6.94
N ARG A 133 24.37 52.38 6.29
CA ARG A 133 25.74 51.90 6.39
C ARG A 133 26.73 52.83 5.68
N ALA A 134 26.37 53.36 4.52
CA ALA A 134 27.17 54.39 3.86
C ALA A 134 27.29 55.67 4.71
N GLN A 135 26.20 56.10 5.36
CA GLN A 135 26.22 57.24 6.29
C GLN A 135 27.09 56.97 7.54
N LEU A 136 27.14 55.73 8.02
CA LEU A 136 28.02 55.34 9.13
C LEU A 136 29.49 55.35 8.70
N ASP A 137 29.80 54.87 7.49
CA ASP A 137 31.16 54.87 6.94
C ASP A 137 31.67 56.32 6.73
N ASP A 138 30.80 57.24 6.30
CA ASP A 138 31.10 58.68 6.22
C ASP A 138 31.35 59.29 7.62
N ALA A 139 30.55 58.94 8.63
CA ALA A 139 30.74 59.40 10.00
C ALA A 139 32.03 58.84 10.65
N VAL A 140 32.43 57.62 10.29
CA VAL A 140 33.72 57.03 10.72
C VAL A 140 34.89 57.75 10.05
N ALA A 141 34.76 58.11 8.76
CA ALA A 141 35.75 58.91 8.06
C ALA A 141 35.93 60.31 8.68
N GLU A 142 34.83 60.97 9.10
CA GLU A 142 34.86 62.24 9.84
C GLU A 142 35.50 62.11 11.23
N ARG A 143 35.25 61.00 11.94
CA ARG A 143 35.91 60.71 13.22
C ARG A 143 37.42 60.56 13.06
N ASP A 144 37.87 59.90 12.00
CA ASP A 144 39.28 59.65 11.74
C ASP A 144 40.04 60.91 11.26
N THR A 145 39.35 61.93 10.71
CA THR A 145 39.91 63.28 10.50
C THR A 145 39.97 64.07 11.81
N CYS A 146 38.98 63.96 12.71
CA CYS A 146 39.04 64.59 14.04
C CYS A 146 40.16 63.99 14.94
N VAL A 147 40.39 62.68 14.87
CA VAL A 147 41.49 62.01 15.60
C VAL A 147 42.86 62.50 15.09
N ARG A 148 43.03 62.67 13.77
CA ARG A 148 44.26 63.23 13.19
C ARG A 148 44.52 64.68 13.60
N MET A 149 43.48 65.51 13.74
CA MET A 149 43.65 66.89 14.25
C MET A 149 44.06 66.91 15.74
N ARG A 150 43.51 66.03 16.57
CA ARG A 150 43.86 65.89 17.98
C ARG A 150 45.32 65.45 18.17
N ASP A 151 45.77 64.50 17.35
CA ASP A 151 47.14 63.96 17.41
C ASP A 151 48.18 64.99 16.88
N GLY A 152 47.78 65.87 15.95
CA GLY A 152 48.58 67.04 15.55
C GLY A 152 48.69 68.14 16.62
N GLN A 153 47.63 68.38 17.41
CA GLN A 153 47.64 69.33 18.53
C GLN A 153 48.48 68.85 19.72
N THR A 154 48.64 67.53 19.90
CA THR A 154 49.48 66.95 20.97
C THR A 154 50.98 67.05 20.65
N ALA A 155 51.35 67.05 19.36
CA ALA A 155 52.73 67.32 18.93
C ALA A 155 53.14 68.80 19.14
N GLN A 156 52.21 69.74 18.95
CA GLN A 156 52.44 71.19 19.15
C GLN A 156 52.67 71.58 20.63
N ILE A 157 52.09 70.83 21.58
CA ILE A 157 52.29 71.00 23.03
C ILE A 157 53.67 70.48 23.48
N HIS A 158 54.24 69.50 22.77
CA HIS A 158 55.58 68.98 23.06
C HIS A 158 56.72 69.88 22.55
N GLU A 159 56.51 70.65 21.48
CA GLU A 159 57.49 71.66 21.05
C GLU A 159 57.51 72.91 21.95
N LEU A 160 56.36 73.33 22.50
CA LEU A 160 56.28 74.46 23.44
C LEU A 160 56.87 74.18 24.84
N ARG A 161 57.06 72.90 25.21
CA ARG A 161 57.73 72.49 26.47
C ARG A 161 59.25 72.32 26.33
N LYS A 162 59.77 72.29 25.11
CA LYS A 162 61.22 72.15 24.82
C LYS A 162 61.95 73.49 24.74
N ALA A 163 61.24 74.62 24.70
CA ALA A 163 61.79 75.98 24.64
C ALA A 163 61.81 76.73 25.99
N ARG A 164 61.66 76.03 27.12
CA ARG A 164 61.55 76.65 28.47
C ARG A 164 62.57 76.15 29.50
N LEU A 165 63.63 75.47 29.04
CA LEU A 165 64.62 74.82 29.90
C LEU A 165 66.08 75.04 29.43
N ASP A 166 66.36 76.20 28.82
CA ASP A 166 67.71 76.66 28.42
C ASP A 166 67.98 78.11 28.91
N GLU A 167 67.62 78.41 30.16
CA GLU A 167 67.83 79.74 30.75
C GLU A 167 68.22 79.65 32.25
N ALA A 168 69.23 78.83 32.58
CA ALA A 168 69.85 78.82 33.91
C ALA A 168 71.26 78.22 33.95
N SER A 169 72.13 78.53 32.98
CA SER A 169 73.55 78.19 33.09
C SER A 169 74.42 79.14 32.27
N ARG A 170 74.94 80.19 32.93
CA ARG A 170 76.26 80.84 32.74
C ARG A 170 76.26 82.25 33.35
N ALA A 171 76.59 82.37 34.64
CA ALA A 171 77.25 83.55 35.19
C ALA A 171 77.67 83.25 36.63
N ASP A 172 78.84 82.63 36.81
CA ASP A 172 79.66 82.83 38.01
C ASP A 172 81.12 82.50 37.69
N ALA A 173 81.67 83.32 36.80
CA ALA A 173 83.09 83.43 36.54
C ALA A 173 83.62 84.73 37.15
N ILE A 174 83.55 84.87 38.48
CA ILE A 174 84.30 85.88 39.24
C ILE A 174 84.62 85.30 40.63
N ARG A 175 85.80 84.68 40.76
CA ARG A 175 86.64 84.76 41.98
C ARG A 175 87.95 84.01 41.76
N SER A 176 88.84 84.71 41.05
CA SER A 176 90.18 84.32 40.63
C SER A 176 91.30 84.82 41.56
N ASP A 177 91.04 85.14 42.84
CA ASP A 177 92.06 85.84 43.66
C ASP A 177 92.14 85.40 45.13
N LEU A 178 92.08 84.09 45.40
CA LEU A 178 92.49 83.53 46.72
C LEU A 178 93.32 82.24 46.54
N THR A 179 94.07 82.14 45.45
CA THR A 179 94.66 80.90 44.94
C THR A 179 96.06 80.58 45.44
N ASP A 180 96.67 81.37 46.33
CA ASP A 180 98.11 81.22 46.62
C ASP A 180 98.49 80.89 48.07
N GLN A 181 97.54 80.62 48.98
CA GLN A 181 97.88 80.22 50.37
C GLN A 181 97.21 78.92 50.88
N ILE A 182 96.41 78.22 50.05
CA ILE A 182 95.69 76.98 50.43
C ILE A 182 96.35 75.70 49.87
N ARG A 183 97.28 75.82 48.90
CA ARG A 183 97.83 74.68 48.13
C ARG A 183 98.65 73.64 48.90
N ASP A 184 99.16 73.95 50.11
CA ASP A 184 100.01 73.00 50.86
C ASP A 184 99.29 72.16 51.92
N LEU A 185 98.04 72.47 52.28
CA LEU A 185 97.23 71.65 53.20
C LEU A 185 96.15 70.82 52.47
N ASP A 186 95.83 71.13 51.21
CA ASP A 186 94.87 70.37 50.38
C ASP A 186 95.40 69.02 49.88
N ARG A 187 96.72 68.83 49.80
CA ARG A 187 97.31 67.61 49.21
C ARG A 187 97.04 66.34 50.03
N LYS A 188 96.89 66.45 51.36
CA LYS A 188 96.63 65.29 52.25
C LYS A 188 95.14 65.00 52.51
N LEU A 189 94.25 65.94 52.17
CA LEU A 189 92.78 65.78 52.30
C LEU A 189 92.13 65.36 50.96
N SER A 190 92.85 65.53 49.84
CA SER A 190 92.45 65.12 48.49
C SER A 190 92.45 63.60 48.28
N GLU A 191 93.40 62.86 48.87
CA GLU A 191 93.50 61.40 48.72
C GLU A 191 92.35 60.65 49.44
N GLN A 192 91.89 61.15 50.60
CA GLN A 192 90.70 60.62 51.29
C GLN A 192 89.37 61.04 50.64
N ARG A 193 89.31 62.19 49.97
CA ARG A 193 88.12 62.60 49.19
C ARG A 193 88.01 61.86 47.86
N LEU A 194 89.12 61.48 47.23
CA LEU A 194 89.14 60.69 46.00
C LEU A 194 88.58 59.27 46.23
N THR A 195 89.02 58.62 47.31
CA THR A 195 88.54 57.28 47.70
C THR A 195 87.08 57.29 48.16
N ASN A 196 86.63 58.31 48.90
CA ASN A 196 85.20 58.46 49.23
C ASN A 196 84.33 58.83 48.02
N GLY A 197 84.89 59.57 47.05
CA GLY A 197 84.23 59.90 45.78
C GLY A 197 84.07 58.68 44.87
N GLN A 198 85.09 57.81 44.80
CA GLN A 198 85.05 56.55 44.06
C GLN A 198 84.01 55.58 44.66
N LEU A 199 84.00 55.40 45.98
CA LEU A 199 83.00 54.55 46.64
C LEU A 199 81.57 55.09 46.49
N ARG A 200 81.36 56.40 46.42
CA ARG A 200 80.04 56.98 46.15
C ARG A 200 79.61 56.79 44.70
N ALA A 201 80.54 56.94 43.75
CA ALA A 201 80.27 56.67 42.34
C ALA A 201 79.91 55.19 42.11
N GLU A 202 80.66 54.26 42.71
CA GLU A 202 80.34 52.83 42.66
C GLU A 202 78.97 52.51 43.30
N LEU A 203 78.62 53.19 44.40
CA LEU A 203 77.34 53.00 45.07
C LEU A 203 76.17 53.59 44.27
N ASP A 204 76.40 54.70 43.56
CA ASP A 204 75.42 55.28 42.63
C ASP A 204 75.28 54.46 41.35
N ASP A 205 76.36 53.84 40.84
CA ASP A 205 76.32 52.89 39.72
C ASP A 205 75.54 51.62 40.08
N VAL A 206 75.78 51.05 41.27
CA VAL A 206 75.02 49.89 41.78
C VAL A 206 73.54 50.24 41.99
N ARG A 207 73.22 51.47 42.42
CA ARG A 207 71.83 51.94 42.51
C ARG A 207 71.20 52.07 41.14
N ALA A 208 71.90 52.65 40.17
CA ALA A 208 71.41 52.77 38.80
C ALA A 208 71.18 51.39 38.17
N ASP A 209 72.04 50.41 38.44
CA ASP A 209 71.86 49.04 37.97
C ASP A 209 70.73 48.31 38.70
N ASN A 210 70.53 48.55 40.00
CA ASN A 210 69.36 48.05 40.73
C ASN A 210 68.05 48.64 40.19
N ASP A 211 68.03 49.93 39.86
CA ASP A 211 66.87 50.59 39.24
C ASP A 211 66.58 50.01 37.84
N LYS A 212 67.62 49.73 37.03
CA LYS A 212 67.47 49.05 35.74
C LYS A 212 66.90 47.63 35.91
N VAL A 213 67.44 46.84 36.83
CA VAL A 213 66.95 45.48 37.11
C VAL A 213 65.50 45.52 37.59
N THR A 214 65.15 46.48 38.45
CA THR A 214 63.79 46.66 38.95
C THR A 214 62.83 47.05 37.82
N ALA A 215 63.25 47.92 36.90
CA ALA A 215 62.48 48.29 35.72
C ALA A 215 62.31 47.10 34.75
N SER A 216 63.37 46.34 34.49
CA SER A 216 63.31 45.13 33.64
C SER A 216 62.41 44.06 34.25
N ARG A 217 62.46 43.86 35.57
CA ARG A 217 61.58 42.94 36.29
C ARG A 217 60.12 43.38 36.18
N ALA A 218 59.80 44.66 36.40
CA ALA A 218 58.45 45.18 36.25
C ALA A 218 57.92 45.03 34.81
N ALA A 219 58.77 45.23 33.80
CA ALA A 219 58.42 45.02 32.40
C ALA A 219 58.11 43.54 32.09
N LEU A 220 58.93 42.61 32.59
CA LEU A 220 58.71 41.17 32.42
C LEU A 220 57.45 40.68 33.16
N GLU A 221 57.18 41.19 34.36
CA GLU A 221 55.94 40.88 35.11
C GLU A 221 54.70 41.38 34.35
N LEU A 222 54.75 42.59 33.77
CA LEU A 222 53.66 43.15 32.97
C LEU A 222 53.42 42.31 31.70
N GLN A 223 54.50 41.90 31.02
CA GLN A 223 54.41 41.06 29.82
C GLN A 223 53.84 39.68 30.16
N HIS A 224 54.27 39.06 31.26
CA HIS A 224 53.70 37.80 31.73
C HIS A 224 52.20 37.91 32.01
N ILE A 225 51.74 39.00 32.65
CA ILE A 225 50.32 39.25 32.90
C ILE A 225 49.53 39.40 31.59
N GLN A 226 50.11 40.07 30.59
CA GLN A 226 49.49 40.21 29.27
C GLN A 226 49.37 38.87 28.55
N ASP A 227 50.44 38.07 28.54
CA ASP A 227 50.47 36.73 27.93
C ASP A 227 49.45 35.80 28.60
N VAL A 228 49.35 35.82 29.94
CA VAL A 228 48.36 35.03 30.68
C VAL A 228 46.93 35.45 30.31
N LYS A 229 46.65 36.75 30.20
CA LYS A 229 45.32 37.24 29.77
C LYS A 229 44.99 36.83 28.34
N GLN A 230 45.96 36.87 27.44
CA GLN A 230 45.78 36.44 26.05
C GLN A 230 45.54 34.93 25.95
N LEU A 231 46.25 34.12 26.72
CA LEU A 231 46.02 32.68 26.80
C LEU A 231 44.65 32.35 27.42
N GLN A 232 44.23 33.08 28.46
CA GLN A 232 42.90 32.90 29.06
C GLN A 232 41.77 33.22 28.07
N SER A 233 41.92 34.27 27.26
CA SER A 233 40.91 34.59 26.22
C SER A 233 40.85 33.52 25.14
N GLN A 234 42.01 33.02 24.68
CA GLN A 234 42.09 31.92 23.71
C GLN A 234 41.48 30.62 24.25
N ILE A 235 41.75 30.27 25.52
CA ILE A 235 41.12 29.11 26.18
C ILE A 235 39.61 29.27 26.23
N GLY A 236 39.10 30.47 26.52
CA GLY A 236 37.67 30.76 26.51
C GLY A 236 37.02 30.54 25.14
N ILE A 237 37.66 31.05 24.07
CA ILE A 237 37.18 30.87 22.68
C ILE A 237 37.17 29.39 22.29
N LEU A 238 38.26 28.66 22.57
CA LEU A 238 38.38 27.24 22.23
C LEU A 238 37.39 26.37 23.02
N SER A 239 37.10 26.72 24.28
CA SER A 239 36.11 26.01 25.09
C SER A 239 34.71 26.20 24.51
N ALA A 240 34.34 27.43 24.13
CA ALA A 240 33.06 27.71 23.48
C ALA A 240 32.92 26.97 22.13
N GLN A 241 34.01 26.88 21.35
CA GLN A 241 34.02 26.11 20.10
C GLN A 241 33.85 24.61 20.34
N LEU A 242 34.44 24.07 21.41
CA LEU A 242 34.29 22.66 21.80
C LEU A 242 32.85 22.36 22.21
N ASP A 243 32.25 23.21 23.03
CA ASP A 243 30.86 23.07 23.47
C ASP A 243 29.88 23.13 22.29
N MET A 244 30.09 24.06 21.35
CA MET A 244 29.32 24.14 20.12
C MET A 244 29.47 22.88 19.25
N ALA A 245 30.68 22.33 19.13
CA ALA A 245 30.93 21.14 18.36
C ALA A 245 30.31 19.89 19.00
N ALA A 246 30.34 19.79 20.33
CA ALA A 246 29.66 18.76 21.11
C ALA A 246 28.13 18.84 20.95
N ALA A 247 27.56 20.04 21.00
CA ALA A 247 26.13 20.24 20.77
C ALA A 247 25.71 19.82 19.34
N ARG A 248 26.52 20.13 18.32
CA ARG A 248 26.29 19.70 16.94
C ARG A 248 26.35 18.17 16.78
N THR A 249 27.31 17.51 17.44
CA THR A 249 27.41 16.04 17.39
C THR A 249 26.25 15.37 18.13
N SER A 250 25.82 15.92 19.27
CA SER A 250 24.62 15.43 19.96
C SER A 250 23.39 15.53 19.06
N ALA A 251 23.13 16.69 18.45
CA ALA A 251 22.00 16.89 17.56
C ALA A 251 22.06 15.97 16.31
N ALA A 252 23.24 15.74 15.76
CA ALA A 252 23.44 14.80 14.65
C ALA A 252 23.15 13.34 15.05
N ASN A 253 23.56 12.93 16.26
CA ASN A 253 23.26 11.61 16.80
C ASN A 253 21.75 11.43 17.06
N ASP A 254 21.09 12.44 17.65
CA ASP A 254 19.64 12.41 17.88
C ASP A 254 18.87 12.31 16.55
N ALA A 255 19.29 13.07 15.52
CA ALA A 255 18.70 13.01 14.19
C ALA A 255 18.93 11.65 13.52
N ARG A 256 20.13 11.06 13.67
CA ARG A 256 20.43 9.71 13.18
C ARG A 256 19.56 8.66 13.86
N ASP A 257 19.46 8.71 15.18
CA ASP A 257 18.70 7.72 15.94
C ASP A 257 17.19 7.82 15.63
N GLN A 258 16.68 9.04 15.39
CA GLN A 258 15.32 9.26 14.89
C GLN A 258 15.12 8.71 13.46
N ALA A 259 16.09 8.90 12.56
CA ALA A 259 16.04 8.34 11.21
C ALA A 259 16.09 6.81 11.22
N LEU A 260 16.90 6.20 12.09
CA LEU A 260 16.96 4.74 12.28
C LEU A 260 15.66 4.17 12.85
N ALA A 261 14.99 4.89 13.75
CA ALA A 261 13.67 4.51 14.25
C ALA A 261 12.63 4.53 13.11
N GLN A 262 12.58 5.61 12.32
CA GLN A 262 11.69 5.71 11.15
C GLN A 262 11.96 4.61 10.13
N LEU A 263 13.24 4.26 9.89
CA LEU A 263 13.61 3.21 8.94
C LEU A 263 13.15 1.82 9.44
N ARG A 264 13.24 1.54 10.74
CA ARG A 264 12.70 0.32 11.34
C ARG A 264 11.18 0.21 11.21
N ASP A 265 10.47 1.32 11.41
CA ASP A 265 9.01 1.35 11.25
C ASP A 265 8.62 1.06 9.80
N VAL A 266 9.28 1.70 8.84
CA VAL A 266 9.09 1.43 7.40
C VAL A 266 9.43 -0.02 7.05
N GLU A 267 10.51 -0.60 7.61
CA GLU A 267 10.85 -2.01 7.39
C GLU A 267 9.78 -2.96 7.94
N LEU A 268 9.22 -2.67 9.12
CA LEU A 268 8.13 -3.45 9.70
C LEU A 268 6.85 -3.35 8.87
N ASP A 269 6.56 -2.16 8.32
CA ASP A 269 5.40 -1.94 7.45
C ASP A 269 5.60 -2.64 6.10
N CYS A 270 6.78 -2.57 5.49
CA CYS A 270 7.12 -3.34 4.28
C CYS A 270 7.01 -4.86 4.52
N ARG A 271 7.44 -5.37 5.68
CA ARG A 271 7.26 -6.78 6.03
C ARG A 271 5.79 -7.16 6.20
N ARG A 272 5.00 -6.33 6.87
CA ARG A 272 3.54 -6.53 7.02
C ARG A 272 2.85 -6.54 5.67
N LEU A 273 3.14 -5.57 4.81
CA LEU A 273 2.58 -5.49 3.46
C LEU A 273 3.01 -6.68 2.59
N ARG A 274 4.27 -7.12 2.67
CA ARG A 274 4.70 -8.34 1.95
C ARG A 274 3.96 -9.59 2.41
N LEU A 275 3.72 -9.74 3.71
CA LEU A 275 2.93 -10.86 4.23
C LEU A 275 1.47 -10.77 3.77
N GLN A 276 0.87 -9.58 3.80
CA GLN A 276 -0.48 -9.35 3.28
C GLN A 276 -0.58 -9.64 1.78
N VAL A 277 0.40 -9.23 0.98
CA VAL A 277 0.45 -9.55 -0.46
C VAL A 277 0.57 -11.05 -0.67
N LEU A 278 1.40 -11.76 0.09
CA LEU A 278 1.52 -13.22 -0.01
C LEU A 278 0.23 -13.94 0.41
N GLU A 279 -0.44 -13.48 1.47
CA GLU A 279 -1.74 -14.01 1.87
C GLU A 279 -2.81 -13.74 0.82
N GLN A 280 -2.86 -12.53 0.26
CA GLN A 280 -3.76 -12.19 -0.84
C GLN A 280 -3.45 -13.04 -2.07
N GLU A 281 -2.19 -13.19 -2.49
CA GLU A 281 -1.80 -14.06 -3.60
C GLU A 281 -2.22 -15.52 -3.37
N ARG A 282 -2.14 -16.01 -2.13
CA ARG A 282 -2.60 -17.35 -1.76
C ARG A 282 -4.12 -17.46 -1.84
N CYS A 283 -4.86 -16.51 -1.26
CA CYS A 283 -6.32 -16.47 -1.34
C CYS A 283 -6.79 -16.38 -2.80
N LEU A 284 -6.17 -15.51 -3.61
CA LEU A 284 -6.44 -15.37 -5.04
C LEU A 284 -6.12 -16.65 -5.82
N ALA A 285 -5.05 -17.36 -5.46
CA ALA A 285 -4.74 -18.64 -6.08
C ALA A 285 -5.80 -19.69 -5.71
N GLU A 286 -6.20 -19.76 -4.45
CA GLU A 286 -7.28 -20.65 -3.97
C GLU A 286 -8.60 -20.32 -4.70
N GLU A 287 -9.01 -19.05 -4.76
CA GLU A 287 -10.19 -18.57 -5.48
C GLU A 287 -10.13 -18.85 -6.97
N ARG A 288 -8.99 -18.62 -7.63
CA ARG A 288 -8.80 -18.99 -9.05
C ARG A 288 -8.95 -20.48 -9.27
N THR A 289 -8.36 -21.31 -8.40
CA THR A 289 -8.53 -22.76 -8.52
C THR A 289 -9.96 -23.20 -8.26
N ALA A 290 -10.68 -22.53 -7.36
CA ALA A 290 -12.10 -22.79 -7.10
C ALA A 290 -12.94 -22.39 -8.32
N HIS A 291 -12.77 -21.17 -8.84
CA HIS A 291 -13.46 -20.67 -10.01
C HIS A 291 -13.14 -21.51 -11.27
N ASP A 292 -11.89 -21.92 -11.47
CA ASP A 292 -11.51 -22.81 -12.57
C ASP A 292 -12.18 -24.19 -12.44
N ARG A 293 -12.27 -24.76 -11.22
CA ARG A 293 -13.03 -25.99 -10.98
C ARG A 293 -14.51 -25.79 -11.29
N GLU A 294 -15.13 -24.74 -10.78
CA GLU A 294 -16.53 -24.42 -11.04
C GLU A 294 -16.79 -24.22 -12.52
N ARG A 295 -15.89 -23.54 -13.24
CA ARG A 295 -15.97 -23.35 -14.69
C ARG A 295 -15.85 -24.66 -15.45
N VAL A 296 -14.94 -25.55 -15.07
CA VAL A 296 -14.79 -26.88 -15.68
C VAL A 296 -16.04 -27.73 -15.41
N GLU A 297 -16.56 -27.72 -14.19
CA GLU A 297 -17.80 -28.43 -13.84
C GLU A 297 -19.01 -27.86 -14.57
N ALA A 298 -19.15 -26.53 -14.64
CA ALA A 298 -20.24 -25.87 -15.35
C ALA A 298 -20.17 -26.17 -16.85
N LYS A 299 -18.97 -26.16 -17.45
CA LYS A 299 -18.77 -26.56 -18.84
C LYS A 299 -19.12 -28.04 -19.07
N ALA A 300 -18.69 -28.93 -18.18
CA ALA A 300 -19.04 -30.35 -18.27
C ALA A 300 -20.56 -30.59 -18.20
N ARG A 301 -21.25 -29.89 -17.30
CA ARG A 301 -22.73 -29.91 -17.21
C ARG A 301 -23.38 -29.36 -18.47
N TYR A 302 -22.89 -28.22 -18.98
CA TYR A 302 -23.37 -27.64 -20.23
C TYR A 302 -23.20 -28.61 -21.41
N ASP A 303 -22.02 -29.22 -21.56
CA ASP A 303 -21.75 -30.18 -22.64
C ASP A 303 -22.63 -31.42 -22.51
N GLN A 304 -22.87 -31.90 -21.29
CA GLN A 304 -23.79 -33.00 -21.01
C GLN A 304 -25.24 -32.65 -21.39
N ASP A 305 -25.74 -31.49 -20.94
CA ASP A 305 -27.08 -31.00 -21.24
C ASP A 305 -27.25 -30.76 -22.74
N ARG A 306 -26.22 -30.22 -23.41
CA ARG A 306 -26.21 -30.00 -24.85
C ARG A 306 -26.36 -31.31 -25.62
N VAL A 307 -25.59 -32.33 -25.27
CA VAL A 307 -25.69 -33.67 -25.90
C VAL A 307 -27.06 -34.29 -25.66
N GLN A 308 -27.63 -34.15 -24.46
CA GLN A 308 -28.98 -34.65 -24.16
C GLN A 308 -30.06 -33.92 -24.96
N LEU A 309 -29.98 -32.60 -25.06
CA LEU A 309 -30.93 -31.78 -25.82
C LEU A 309 -30.81 -32.02 -27.33
N GLU A 310 -29.59 -32.10 -27.87
CA GLU A 310 -29.34 -32.44 -29.28
C GLU A 310 -29.87 -33.84 -29.59
N GLY A 311 -29.62 -34.82 -28.72
CA GLY A 311 -30.15 -36.18 -28.84
C GLY A 311 -31.68 -36.23 -28.80
N GLY A 312 -32.30 -35.52 -27.86
CA GLY A 312 -33.76 -35.40 -27.73
C GLY A 312 -34.39 -34.71 -28.94
N ARG A 313 -33.77 -33.64 -29.43
CA ARG A 313 -34.20 -32.92 -30.65
C ARG A 313 -34.14 -33.83 -31.88
N ALA A 314 -33.03 -34.53 -32.12
CA ALA A 314 -32.92 -35.46 -33.24
C ALA A 314 -33.92 -36.62 -33.14
N HIS A 315 -34.27 -37.05 -31.92
CA HIS A 315 -35.33 -38.03 -31.72
C HIS A 315 -36.71 -37.49 -32.11
N LEU A 316 -37.06 -36.28 -31.66
CA LEU A 316 -38.33 -35.62 -31.98
C LEU A 316 -38.44 -35.31 -33.48
N GLU A 317 -37.37 -34.84 -34.12
CA GLU A 317 -37.32 -34.63 -35.59
C GLU A 317 -37.65 -35.94 -36.34
N ARG A 318 -37.04 -37.06 -35.95
CA ARG A 318 -37.39 -38.38 -36.54
C ARG A 318 -38.82 -38.81 -36.22
N GLN A 319 -39.34 -38.51 -35.03
CA GLN A 319 -40.74 -38.83 -34.70
C GLN A 319 -41.71 -38.05 -35.60
N VAL A 320 -41.46 -36.75 -35.80
CA VAL A 320 -42.25 -35.92 -36.74
C VAL A 320 -42.17 -36.47 -38.15
N GLU A 321 -40.97 -36.79 -38.66
CA GLU A 321 -40.81 -37.41 -39.99
C GLU A 321 -41.59 -38.73 -40.12
N ASN A 322 -41.53 -39.60 -39.11
CA ASN A 322 -42.28 -40.85 -39.09
C ASN A 322 -43.81 -40.62 -39.02
N HIS A 323 -44.27 -39.66 -38.23
CA HIS A 323 -45.69 -39.31 -38.15
C HIS A 323 -46.20 -38.74 -39.48
N LEU A 324 -45.44 -37.84 -40.11
CA LEU A 324 -45.76 -37.30 -41.44
C LEU A 324 -45.82 -38.41 -42.50
N ALA A 325 -44.85 -39.32 -42.51
CA ALA A 325 -44.86 -40.47 -43.40
C ALA A 325 -46.07 -41.38 -43.16
N ARG A 326 -46.44 -41.61 -41.89
CA ARG A 326 -47.61 -42.41 -41.51
C ARG A 326 -48.92 -41.74 -41.91
N ILE A 327 -49.05 -40.43 -41.70
CA ILE A 327 -50.20 -39.63 -42.16
C ILE A 327 -50.33 -39.77 -43.68
N ALA A 328 -49.25 -39.54 -44.43
CA ALA A 328 -49.26 -39.66 -45.89
C ALA A 328 -49.64 -41.08 -46.37
N GLN A 329 -49.22 -42.13 -45.64
CA GLN A 329 -49.62 -43.51 -45.93
C GLN A 329 -51.11 -43.74 -45.65
N LEU A 330 -51.62 -43.27 -44.51
CA LEU A 330 -53.03 -43.42 -44.13
C LEU A 330 -53.95 -42.62 -45.04
N GLU A 331 -53.56 -41.41 -45.43
CA GLU A 331 -54.31 -40.57 -46.38
C GLU A 331 -54.40 -41.23 -47.75
N ARG A 332 -53.29 -41.74 -48.30
CA ARG A 332 -53.32 -42.54 -49.54
C ARG A 332 -54.23 -43.76 -49.41
N SER A 333 -54.09 -44.51 -48.32
CA SER A 333 -54.91 -45.69 -48.08
C SER A 333 -56.41 -45.37 -47.91
N ALA A 334 -56.76 -44.21 -47.37
CA ALA A 334 -58.13 -43.74 -47.27
C ALA A 334 -58.67 -43.33 -48.65
N GLN A 335 -57.87 -42.61 -49.45
CA GLN A 335 -58.22 -42.24 -50.82
C GLN A 335 -58.46 -43.47 -51.70
N ASP A 336 -57.59 -44.48 -51.62
CA ASP A 336 -57.76 -45.75 -52.34
C ASP A 336 -59.04 -46.48 -51.92
N ALA A 337 -59.36 -46.49 -50.62
CA ALA A 337 -60.59 -47.10 -50.11
C ALA A 337 -61.85 -46.36 -50.58
N VAL A 338 -61.81 -45.02 -50.62
CA VAL A 338 -62.90 -44.18 -51.15
C VAL A 338 -63.08 -44.44 -52.64
N ALA A 339 -62.00 -44.47 -53.42
CA ALA A 339 -62.07 -44.75 -54.85
C ALA A 339 -62.68 -46.14 -55.14
N GLN A 340 -62.24 -47.16 -54.40
CA GLN A 340 -62.82 -48.51 -54.50
C GLN A 340 -64.30 -48.55 -54.09
N HIS A 341 -64.70 -47.78 -53.08
CA HIS A 341 -66.10 -47.66 -52.66
C HIS A 341 -66.95 -47.00 -53.75
N GLU A 342 -66.51 -45.87 -54.31
CA GLU A 342 -67.21 -45.18 -55.40
C GLU A 342 -67.35 -46.05 -56.64
N GLU A 343 -66.29 -46.74 -57.05
CA GLU A 343 -66.30 -47.62 -58.23
C GLU A 343 -67.24 -48.83 -58.04
N ARG A 344 -67.18 -49.49 -56.87
CA ARG A 344 -68.11 -50.58 -56.53
C ARG A 344 -69.55 -50.10 -56.47
N THR A 345 -69.81 -48.94 -55.89
CA THR A 345 -71.17 -48.39 -55.80
C THR A 345 -71.72 -48.11 -57.20
N ARG A 346 -70.95 -47.44 -58.07
CA ARG A 346 -71.37 -47.16 -59.45
C ARG A 346 -71.64 -48.43 -60.27
N THR A 347 -70.78 -49.45 -60.14
CA THR A 347 -70.95 -50.72 -60.87
C THR A 347 -72.16 -51.52 -60.38
N LEU A 348 -72.41 -51.53 -59.07
CA LEU A 348 -73.58 -52.19 -58.48
C LEU A 348 -74.88 -51.46 -58.80
N GLU A 349 -74.91 -50.13 -58.74
CA GLU A 349 -76.08 -49.33 -59.12
C GLU A 349 -76.44 -49.52 -60.59
N ALA A 350 -75.44 -49.56 -61.48
CA ALA A 350 -75.66 -49.84 -62.90
C ALA A 350 -76.21 -51.26 -63.11
N SER A 351 -75.58 -52.27 -62.51
CA SER A 351 -75.99 -53.68 -62.67
C SER A 351 -77.38 -53.97 -62.09
N CYS A 352 -77.67 -53.53 -60.85
CA CYS A 352 -79.01 -53.71 -60.25
C CYS A 352 -80.08 -52.96 -61.07
N LYS A 353 -79.77 -51.78 -61.64
CA LYS A 353 -80.73 -51.03 -62.47
C LYS A 353 -81.03 -51.74 -63.79
N ASP A 354 -80.00 -52.16 -64.51
CA ASP A 354 -80.15 -52.85 -65.80
C ASP A 354 -80.92 -54.18 -65.64
N GLU A 355 -80.64 -54.94 -64.58
CA GLU A 355 -81.34 -56.19 -64.29
C GLU A 355 -82.79 -55.99 -63.83
N VAL A 356 -83.07 -54.96 -63.01
CA VAL A 356 -84.43 -54.62 -62.58
C VAL A 356 -85.26 -54.12 -63.76
N ASP A 357 -84.70 -53.24 -64.59
CA ASP A 357 -85.38 -52.72 -65.78
C ASP A 357 -85.68 -53.85 -66.77
N ALA A 358 -84.73 -54.78 -66.99
CA ALA A 358 -84.92 -55.95 -67.82
C ALA A 358 -86.00 -56.91 -67.26
N ALA A 359 -85.96 -57.21 -65.96
CA ALA A 359 -86.93 -58.07 -65.31
C ALA A 359 -88.34 -57.46 -65.28
N GLN A 360 -88.47 -56.15 -65.04
CA GLN A 360 -89.75 -55.43 -65.08
C GLN A 360 -90.34 -55.40 -66.49
N THR A 361 -89.51 -55.15 -67.50
CA THR A 361 -89.95 -55.16 -68.91
C THR A 361 -90.44 -56.55 -69.32
N ALA A 362 -89.71 -57.61 -68.94
CA ALA A 362 -90.11 -59.00 -69.21
C ALA A 362 -91.40 -59.40 -68.47
N LEU A 363 -91.55 -59.00 -67.19
CA LEU A 363 -92.77 -59.23 -66.42
C LEU A 363 -93.99 -58.52 -67.01
N GLN A 364 -93.86 -57.25 -67.43
CA GLN A 364 -94.95 -56.50 -68.07
C GLN A 364 -95.39 -57.17 -69.39
N ALA A 365 -94.42 -57.63 -70.20
CA ALA A 365 -94.71 -58.34 -71.43
C ALA A 365 -95.45 -59.67 -71.18
N LEU A 366 -95.02 -60.45 -70.19
CA LEU A 366 -95.67 -61.71 -69.81
C LEU A 366 -97.04 -61.49 -69.17
N GLN A 367 -97.22 -60.45 -68.37
CA GLN A 367 -98.53 -60.08 -67.81
C GLN A 367 -99.52 -59.69 -68.91
N GLY A 368 -99.08 -58.97 -69.95
CA GLY A 368 -99.88 -58.70 -71.14
C GLY A 368 -100.29 -59.99 -71.85
N ARG A 369 -99.33 -60.89 -72.09
CA ARG A 369 -99.56 -62.19 -72.73
C ARG A 369 -100.48 -63.11 -71.93
N VAL A 370 -100.36 -63.13 -70.60
CA VAL A 370 -101.26 -63.89 -69.71
C VAL A 370 -102.68 -63.32 -69.79
N ARG A 371 -102.85 -61.99 -69.77
CA ARG A 371 -104.19 -61.37 -69.95
C ARG A 371 -104.80 -61.71 -71.30
N ASP A 372 -104.00 -61.68 -72.37
CA ASP A 372 -104.46 -62.05 -73.71
C ASP A 372 -104.88 -63.53 -73.78
N LEU A 373 -104.11 -64.43 -73.14
CA LEU A 373 -104.43 -65.85 -73.03
C LEU A 373 -105.63 -66.13 -72.13
N GLU A 374 -105.80 -65.42 -71.02
CA GLU A 374 -106.98 -65.51 -70.15
C GLU A 374 -108.24 -65.03 -70.87
N ALA A 375 -108.15 -63.94 -71.64
CA ALA A 375 -109.23 -63.45 -72.48
C ALA A 375 -109.56 -64.43 -73.63
N ALA A 376 -108.54 -65.04 -74.25
CA ALA A 376 -108.73 -66.07 -75.27
C ALA A 376 -109.36 -67.35 -74.70
N LEU A 377 -108.95 -67.76 -73.49
CA LEU A 377 -109.52 -68.90 -72.78
C LEU A 377 -110.98 -68.65 -72.39
N ALA A 378 -111.30 -67.48 -71.81
CA ALA A 378 -112.67 -67.08 -71.50
C ALA A 378 -113.54 -67.06 -72.76
N LYS A 379 -113.02 -66.49 -73.86
CA LYS A 379 -113.70 -66.48 -75.16
C LYS A 379 -113.92 -67.89 -75.73
N ALA A 380 -112.97 -68.81 -75.57
CA ALA A 380 -113.12 -70.21 -75.98
C ALA A 380 -114.17 -70.94 -75.12
N GLN A 381 -114.22 -70.65 -73.82
CA GLN A 381 -115.22 -71.19 -72.90
C GLN A 381 -116.64 -70.66 -73.20
N ASP A 382 -116.76 -69.36 -73.52
CA ASP A 382 -118.03 -68.76 -73.97
C ASP A 382 -118.49 -69.31 -75.33
N GLN A 383 -117.56 -69.58 -76.25
CA GLN A 383 -117.85 -70.25 -77.53
C GLN A 383 -118.29 -71.71 -77.36
N ALA A 384 -117.73 -72.43 -76.37
CA ALA A 384 -118.18 -73.77 -76.01
C ALA A 384 -119.58 -73.77 -75.37
N ALA A 385 -119.97 -72.70 -74.67
CA ALA A 385 -121.29 -72.55 -74.06
C ALA A 385 -122.40 -72.15 -75.06
N LEU A 386 -122.06 -71.66 -76.26
CA LEU A 386 -123.00 -71.06 -77.23
C LEU A 386 -123.31 -71.92 -78.48
N SER A 387 -123.06 -73.23 -78.48
CA SER A 387 -123.35 -74.07 -79.66
C SER A 387 -124.15 -75.34 -79.35
N ASP A 388 -125.49 -75.23 -79.44
CA ASP A 388 -126.37 -76.34 -79.80
C ASP A 388 -126.64 -76.26 -81.31
N GLU A 389 -126.49 -77.39 -82.00
CA GLU A 389 -126.78 -77.66 -83.43
C GLU A 389 -125.68 -77.54 -84.52
N ARG A 390 -124.38 -77.38 -84.20
CA ARG A 390 -123.31 -77.63 -85.21
C ARG A 390 -122.12 -78.44 -84.68
N LEU A 391 -122.27 -79.77 -84.83
CA LEU A 391 -121.27 -80.78 -85.17
C LEU A 391 -119.92 -80.80 -84.41
N GLN A 392 -119.63 -81.96 -83.79
CA GLN A 392 -118.42 -82.41 -83.07
C GLN A 392 -117.04 -81.94 -83.58
N ALA A 393 -116.91 -81.48 -84.83
CA ALA A 393 -115.67 -80.93 -85.37
C ALA A 393 -115.30 -79.54 -84.82
N GLU A 394 -116.28 -78.72 -84.40
CA GLU A 394 -116.02 -77.42 -83.75
C GLU A 394 -115.79 -77.59 -82.24
N VAL A 395 -116.50 -78.50 -81.57
CA VAL A 395 -116.23 -78.86 -80.16
C VAL A 395 -114.84 -79.46 -79.99
N GLY A 396 -114.39 -80.33 -80.91
CA GLY A 396 -113.02 -80.86 -80.90
C GLY A 396 -111.96 -79.79 -81.14
N ARG A 397 -112.22 -78.79 -82.00
CA ARG A 397 -111.32 -77.65 -82.22
C ARG A 397 -111.31 -76.67 -81.04
N ALA A 398 -112.46 -76.40 -80.44
CA ALA A 398 -112.58 -75.54 -79.26
C ALA A 398 -111.94 -76.18 -78.02
N ALA A 399 -112.13 -77.49 -77.81
CA ALA A 399 -111.48 -78.24 -76.73
C ALA A 399 -109.96 -78.31 -76.94
N GLN A 400 -109.49 -78.47 -78.19
CA GLN A 400 -108.06 -78.41 -78.50
C GLN A 400 -107.50 -77.00 -78.25
N GLN A 401 -108.19 -75.94 -78.66
CA GLN A 401 -107.79 -74.57 -78.38
C GLN A 401 -107.80 -74.25 -76.89
N GLU A 402 -108.76 -74.77 -76.13
CA GLU A 402 -108.80 -74.63 -74.66
C GLU A 402 -107.63 -75.36 -74.01
N GLN A 403 -107.32 -76.58 -74.46
CA GLN A 403 -106.20 -77.36 -73.95
C GLN A 403 -104.85 -76.71 -74.29
N ASP A 404 -104.68 -76.20 -75.51
CA ASP A 404 -103.48 -75.49 -75.95
C ASP A 404 -103.34 -74.14 -75.20
N ALA A 405 -104.45 -73.41 -74.99
CA ALA A 405 -104.45 -72.18 -74.20
C ALA A 405 -104.10 -72.43 -72.73
N ARG A 406 -104.65 -73.49 -72.12
CA ARG A 406 -104.31 -73.91 -70.75
C ARG A 406 -102.84 -74.32 -70.62
N ALA A 407 -102.31 -75.10 -71.56
CA ALA A 407 -100.91 -75.48 -71.59
C ALA A 407 -99.98 -74.26 -71.77
N ALA A 408 -100.36 -73.31 -72.62
CA ALA A 408 -99.63 -72.05 -72.81
C ALA A 408 -99.68 -71.17 -71.54
N LEU A 409 -100.81 -71.12 -70.85
CA LEU A 409 -100.98 -70.38 -69.59
C LEU A 409 -100.13 -70.98 -68.48
N GLU A 410 -100.07 -72.31 -68.38
CA GLU A 410 -99.25 -73.03 -67.41
C GLU A 410 -97.75 -72.83 -67.68
N THR A 411 -97.35 -72.83 -68.96
CA THR A 411 -95.99 -72.47 -69.39
C THR A 411 -95.65 -71.03 -68.98
N SER A 412 -96.57 -70.09 -69.24
CA SER A 412 -96.39 -68.67 -68.91
C SER A 412 -96.35 -68.43 -67.39
N ARG A 413 -97.13 -69.18 -66.60
CA ARG A 413 -97.06 -69.17 -65.13
C ARG A 413 -95.73 -69.73 -64.62
N GLY A 414 -95.20 -70.77 -65.25
CA GLY A 414 -93.86 -71.28 -64.96
C GLY A 414 -92.75 -70.26 -65.27
N GLU A 415 -92.90 -69.49 -66.35
CA GLU A 415 -92.00 -68.39 -66.71
C GLU A 415 -92.08 -67.23 -65.72
N VAL A 416 -93.29 -66.84 -65.28
CA VAL A 416 -93.49 -65.83 -64.23
C VAL A 416 -92.86 -66.26 -62.92
N SER A 417 -93.06 -67.51 -62.49
CA SER A 417 -92.47 -68.01 -61.24
C SER A 417 -90.93 -68.06 -61.29
N ARG A 418 -90.34 -68.34 -62.46
CA ARG A 418 -88.88 -68.22 -62.68
C ARG A 418 -88.40 -66.77 -62.60
N LEU A 419 -89.15 -65.82 -63.14
CA LEU A 419 -88.82 -64.39 -63.05
C LEU A 419 -88.97 -63.85 -61.63
N GLU A 420 -89.98 -64.28 -60.87
CA GLU A 420 -90.12 -63.95 -59.45
C GLU A 420 -88.96 -64.49 -58.62
N ALA A 421 -88.52 -65.72 -58.88
CA ALA A 421 -87.32 -66.29 -58.26
C ALA A 421 -86.04 -65.53 -58.66
N SER A 422 -85.94 -65.09 -59.93
CA SER A 422 -84.84 -64.24 -60.40
C SER A 422 -84.83 -62.88 -59.70
N LEU A 423 -85.99 -62.24 -59.54
CA LEU A 423 -86.14 -60.97 -58.82
C LEU A 423 -85.81 -61.09 -57.34
N ALA A 424 -86.20 -62.19 -56.69
CA ALA A 424 -85.83 -62.47 -55.31
C ALA A 424 -84.31 -62.63 -55.16
N ARG A 425 -83.65 -63.28 -56.14
CA ARG A 425 -82.20 -63.40 -56.19
C ARG A 425 -81.50 -62.04 -56.36
N VAL A 426 -81.94 -61.22 -57.32
CA VAL A 426 -81.39 -59.86 -57.54
C VAL A 426 -81.56 -59.00 -56.29
N ARG A 427 -82.69 -59.09 -55.59
CA ARG A 427 -82.90 -58.39 -54.31
C ARG A 427 -81.90 -58.82 -53.25
N ALA A 428 -81.66 -60.13 -53.09
CA ALA A 428 -80.67 -60.64 -52.15
C ALA A 428 -79.23 -60.21 -52.52
N GLU A 429 -78.93 -60.12 -53.82
CA GLU A 429 -77.65 -59.62 -54.32
C GLU A 429 -77.48 -58.11 -54.04
N CYS A 430 -78.52 -57.28 -54.24
CA CYS A 430 -78.48 -55.86 -53.89
C CYS A 430 -78.42 -55.65 -52.34
N ASP A 431 -79.04 -56.51 -51.53
CA ASP A 431 -78.91 -56.49 -50.06
C ASP A 431 -77.48 -56.83 -49.62
N ALA A 432 -76.85 -57.85 -50.22
CA ALA A 432 -75.46 -58.21 -49.97
C ALA A 432 -74.49 -57.08 -50.36
N ALA A 433 -74.74 -56.41 -51.49
CA ALA A 433 -74.03 -55.23 -51.95
C ALA A 433 -74.15 -54.05 -50.97
N THR A 434 -75.36 -53.77 -50.48
CA THR A 434 -75.61 -52.73 -49.46
C THR A 434 -74.82 -53.02 -48.17
N ASN A 435 -74.73 -54.29 -47.79
CA ASN A 435 -73.97 -54.69 -46.61
C ASN A 435 -72.45 -54.54 -46.84
N ALA A 436 -71.94 -54.92 -48.02
CA ALA A 436 -70.55 -54.68 -48.40
C ALA A 436 -70.21 -53.17 -48.45
N GLN A 437 -71.15 -52.34 -48.89
CA GLN A 437 -71.02 -50.89 -48.90
C GLN A 437 -70.89 -50.33 -47.48
N ARG A 438 -71.72 -50.78 -46.53
CA ARG A 438 -71.59 -50.41 -45.11
C ARG A 438 -70.24 -50.78 -44.52
N VAL A 439 -69.70 -51.96 -44.85
CA VAL A 439 -68.38 -52.40 -44.37
C VAL A 439 -67.26 -51.50 -44.91
N LEU A 440 -67.31 -51.15 -46.20
CA LEU A 440 -66.33 -50.23 -46.80
C LEU A 440 -66.43 -48.82 -46.21
N GLN A 441 -67.64 -48.31 -45.99
CA GLN A 441 -67.85 -47.01 -45.34
C GLN A 441 -67.28 -47.01 -43.92
N ALA A 442 -67.51 -48.08 -43.14
CA ALA A 442 -66.92 -48.21 -41.80
C ALA A 442 -65.38 -48.22 -41.83
N GLN A 443 -64.76 -48.86 -42.83
CA GLN A 443 -63.31 -48.83 -43.02
C GLN A 443 -62.76 -47.44 -43.37
N VAL A 444 -63.50 -46.65 -44.17
CA VAL A 444 -63.15 -45.27 -44.48
C VAL A 444 -63.24 -44.40 -43.23
N ASP A 445 -64.30 -44.55 -42.45
CA ASP A 445 -64.50 -43.80 -41.20
C ASP A 445 -63.41 -44.12 -40.17
N GLU A 446 -63.07 -45.40 -40.00
CA GLU A 446 -61.98 -45.84 -39.11
C GLU A 446 -60.62 -45.27 -39.53
N ARG A 447 -60.32 -45.26 -40.85
CA ARG A 447 -59.08 -44.65 -41.37
C ARG A 447 -59.03 -43.15 -41.17
N ASN A 448 -60.15 -42.45 -41.35
CA ASN A 448 -60.23 -41.01 -41.12
C ASN A 448 -60.00 -40.65 -39.64
N VAL A 449 -60.48 -41.48 -38.70
CA VAL A 449 -60.18 -41.33 -37.27
C VAL A 449 -58.69 -41.55 -37.01
N ALA A 450 -58.07 -42.57 -37.62
CA ALA A 450 -56.64 -42.82 -37.48
C ALA A 450 -55.77 -41.67 -38.03
N VAL A 451 -56.16 -41.06 -39.15
CA VAL A 451 -55.48 -39.86 -39.70
C VAL A 451 -55.55 -38.69 -38.72
N LYS A 452 -56.75 -38.39 -38.17
CA LYS A 452 -56.91 -37.31 -37.18
C LYS A 452 -56.08 -37.55 -35.91
N ALA A 453 -56.03 -38.78 -35.43
CA ALA A 453 -55.20 -39.15 -34.28
C ALA A 453 -53.70 -38.98 -34.57
N ALA A 454 -53.24 -39.40 -35.75
CA ALA A 454 -51.85 -39.23 -36.17
C ALA A 454 -51.47 -37.74 -36.37
N GLN A 455 -52.37 -36.92 -36.93
CA GLN A 455 -52.19 -35.47 -37.06
C GLN A 455 -52.12 -34.78 -35.69
N ALA A 456 -52.93 -35.21 -34.71
CA ALA A 456 -52.86 -34.69 -33.34
C ALA A 456 -51.52 -35.04 -32.67
N ALA A 457 -51.06 -36.29 -32.81
CA ALA A 457 -49.75 -36.72 -32.33
C ALA A 457 -48.60 -35.91 -32.97
N CYS A 458 -48.66 -35.69 -34.29
CA CYS A 458 -47.68 -34.88 -35.02
C CYS A 458 -47.59 -33.45 -34.49
N ARG A 459 -48.75 -32.78 -34.29
CA ARG A 459 -48.79 -31.42 -33.72
C ARG A 459 -48.24 -31.34 -32.31
N GLN A 460 -48.46 -32.38 -31.50
CA GLN A 460 -47.89 -32.45 -30.16
C GLN A 460 -46.37 -32.57 -30.22
N THR A 461 -45.84 -33.47 -31.06
CA THR A 461 -44.39 -33.62 -31.26
C THR A 461 -43.72 -32.37 -31.85
N GLU A 462 -44.40 -31.62 -32.72
CA GLU A 462 -43.92 -30.31 -33.21
C GLU A 462 -43.86 -29.26 -32.09
N GLY A 463 -44.84 -29.26 -31.19
CA GLY A 463 -44.85 -28.41 -30.00
C GLY A 463 -43.68 -28.72 -29.07
N ASP A 464 -43.43 -30.00 -28.81
CA ASP A 464 -42.31 -30.47 -27.99
C ASP A 464 -40.95 -30.13 -28.62
N LEU A 465 -40.83 -30.27 -29.95
CA LEU A 465 -39.63 -29.88 -30.70
C LEU A 465 -39.36 -28.38 -30.60
N LYS A 466 -40.41 -27.55 -30.69
CA LYS A 466 -40.28 -26.10 -30.51
C LYS A 466 -39.81 -25.74 -29.11
N ALA A 467 -40.37 -26.35 -28.08
CA ALA A 467 -39.96 -26.14 -26.69
C ALA A 467 -38.50 -26.56 -26.47
N ALA A 468 -38.06 -27.67 -27.06
CA ALA A 468 -36.67 -28.12 -27.00
C ALA A 468 -35.70 -27.11 -27.67
N ASN A 469 -36.07 -26.57 -28.84
CA ASN A 469 -35.27 -25.54 -29.51
C ASN A 469 -35.16 -24.24 -28.70
N GLU A 470 -36.25 -23.80 -28.08
CA GLU A 470 -36.23 -22.64 -27.19
C GLU A 470 -35.34 -22.87 -25.96
N ALA A 471 -35.35 -24.08 -25.39
CA ALA A 471 -34.46 -24.45 -24.29
C ALA A 471 -32.98 -24.39 -24.71
N VAL A 472 -32.63 -24.94 -25.88
CA VAL A 472 -31.27 -24.87 -26.43
C VAL A 472 -30.81 -23.41 -26.60
N ALA A 473 -31.67 -22.53 -27.13
CA ALA A 473 -31.35 -21.12 -27.31
C ALA A 473 -31.08 -20.41 -25.97
N ARG A 474 -31.87 -20.67 -24.93
CA ARG A 474 -31.64 -20.12 -23.58
C ARG A 474 -30.30 -20.58 -22.99
N TRP A 475 -29.95 -21.85 -23.18
CA TRP A 475 -28.66 -22.39 -22.71
C TRP A 475 -27.48 -21.79 -23.46
N GLN A 476 -27.59 -21.55 -24.76
CA GLN A 476 -26.56 -20.83 -25.52
C GLN A 476 -26.37 -19.39 -25.02
N GLN A 477 -27.47 -18.67 -24.75
CA GLN A 477 -27.39 -17.31 -24.21
C GLN A 477 -26.72 -17.29 -22.82
N LYS A 478 -27.04 -18.26 -21.96
CA LYS A 478 -26.42 -18.40 -20.63
C LYS A 478 -24.93 -18.76 -20.70
N ALA A 479 -24.51 -19.55 -21.69
CA ALA A 479 -23.09 -19.84 -21.91
C ALA A 479 -22.32 -18.56 -22.27
N THR A 480 -22.85 -17.75 -23.20
CA THR A 480 -22.23 -16.47 -23.57
C THR A 480 -22.14 -15.46 -22.43
N SER A 481 -23.13 -15.40 -21.52
CA SER A 481 -23.03 -14.51 -20.36
C SER A 481 -21.92 -14.92 -19.40
N LEU A 482 -21.78 -16.22 -19.12
CA LEU A 482 -20.73 -16.75 -18.25
C LEU A 482 -19.31 -16.50 -18.81
N GLU A 483 -19.15 -16.53 -20.13
CA GLU A 483 -17.87 -16.18 -20.78
C GLU A 483 -17.50 -14.69 -20.61
N VAL A 484 -18.50 -13.79 -20.72
CA VAL A 484 -18.30 -12.35 -20.53
C VAL A 484 -18.01 -12.01 -19.07
N ASP A 485 -18.73 -12.61 -18.13
CA ASP A 485 -18.56 -12.38 -16.70
C ASP A 485 -17.17 -12.84 -16.23
N GLY A 486 -16.73 -14.04 -16.64
CA GLY A 486 -15.37 -14.51 -16.33
C GLY A 486 -14.25 -13.65 -16.93
N ALA A 487 -14.48 -13.04 -18.11
CA ALA A 487 -13.53 -12.10 -18.69
C ALA A 487 -13.45 -10.77 -17.92
N ARG A 488 -14.58 -10.29 -17.37
CA ARG A 488 -14.63 -9.08 -16.53
C ARG A 488 -13.92 -9.29 -15.20
N GLU A 489 -14.22 -10.36 -14.49
CA GLU A 489 -13.57 -10.68 -13.21
C GLU A 489 -12.05 -10.79 -13.41
N SER A 490 -11.59 -11.49 -14.45
CA SER A 490 -10.15 -11.56 -14.76
C SER A 490 -9.52 -10.19 -15.01
N ALA A 491 -10.25 -9.23 -15.58
CA ALA A 491 -9.75 -7.88 -15.83
C ALA A 491 -9.67 -7.08 -14.52
N GLU A 492 -10.67 -7.18 -13.65
CA GLU A 492 -10.71 -6.54 -12.33
C GLU A 492 -9.54 -7.02 -11.44
N TRP A 493 -9.33 -8.34 -11.37
CA TRP A 493 -8.19 -8.93 -10.65
C TRP A 493 -6.83 -8.46 -11.20
N SER A 494 -6.72 -8.25 -12.52
CA SER A 494 -5.50 -7.74 -13.14
C SER A 494 -5.21 -6.27 -12.78
N ALA A 495 -6.26 -5.46 -12.65
CA ALA A 495 -6.17 -4.05 -12.28
C ALA A 495 -5.75 -3.90 -10.81
N GLU A 496 -6.34 -4.68 -9.91
CA GLU A 496 -5.99 -4.67 -8.48
C GLU A 496 -4.53 -5.11 -8.25
N ARG A 497 -4.09 -6.17 -8.93
CA ARG A 497 -2.67 -6.58 -8.92
C ARG A 497 -1.73 -5.47 -9.37
N THR A 498 -2.11 -4.73 -10.42
CA THR A 498 -1.29 -3.64 -10.95
C THR A 498 -1.16 -2.50 -9.94
N LEU A 499 -2.23 -2.18 -9.22
CA LEU A 499 -2.24 -1.17 -8.15
C LEU A 499 -1.30 -1.54 -6.99
N LEU A 500 -1.42 -2.78 -6.49
CA LEU A 500 -0.60 -3.28 -5.39
C LEU A 500 0.89 -3.32 -5.75
N VAL A 501 1.22 -3.75 -6.97
CA VAL A 501 2.60 -3.72 -7.48
C VAL A 501 3.14 -2.29 -7.52
N GLY A 502 2.33 -1.31 -7.94
CA GLY A 502 2.70 0.11 -7.90
C GLY A 502 3.00 0.60 -6.48
N GLN A 503 2.16 0.26 -5.51
CA GLN A 503 2.37 0.63 -4.10
C GLN A 503 3.66 0.03 -3.52
N VAL A 504 3.98 -1.22 -3.86
CA VAL A 504 5.24 -1.86 -3.44
C VAL A 504 6.45 -1.15 -4.04
N GLN A 505 6.38 -0.74 -5.32
CA GLN A 505 7.46 0.00 -5.98
C GLN A 505 7.69 1.37 -5.34
N ASP A 506 6.63 2.11 -5.02
CA ASP A 506 6.72 3.41 -4.34
C ASP A 506 7.37 3.28 -2.95
N LEU A 507 7.00 2.26 -2.17
CA LEU A 507 7.61 2.01 -0.87
C LEU A 507 9.08 1.61 -0.97
N ASP A 508 9.45 0.77 -1.96
CA ASP A 508 10.84 0.41 -2.20
C ASP A 508 11.68 1.64 -2.60
N GLN A 509 11.12 2.56 -3.37
CA GLN A 509 11.78 3.81 -3.72
C GLN A 509 11.99 4.70 -2.48
N ARG A 510 10.99 4.84 -1.61
CA ARG A 510 11.11 5.58 -0.33
C ARG A 510 12.14 4.96 0.60
N TYR A 511 12.18 3.63 0.69
CA TYR A 511 13.18 2.91 1.46
C TYR A 511 14.60 3.20 0.97
N ARG A 512 14.83 3.14 -0.34
CA ARG A 512 16.15 3.48 -0.93
C ARG A 512 16.56 4.92 -0.65
N GLN A 513 15.63 5.87 -0.74
CA GLN A 513 15.90 7.27 -0.43
C GLN A 513 16.27 7.47 1.05
N ALA A 514 15.53 6.81 1.96
CA ALA A 514 15.84 6.86 3.39
C ALA A 514 17.21 6.24 3.70
N ALA A 515 17.53 5.10 3.09
CA ALA A 515 18.83 4.43 3.25
C ALA A 515 20.01 5.30 2.77
N LEU A 516 19.85 6.00 1.65
CA LEU A 516 20.84 6.97 1.18
C LEU A 516 21.03 8.12 2.18
N LYS A 517 19.93 8.67 2.70
CA LYS A 517 19.98 9.76 3.68
C LYS A 517 20.67 9.34 5.00
N VAL A 518 20.44 8.11 5.46
CA VAL A 518 21.17 7.56 6.62
C VAL A 518 22.67 7.49 6.34
N LYS A 519 23.06 7.00 5.16
CA LYS A 519 24.46 6.92 4.76
C LYS A 519 25.14 8.30 4.69
N ASP A 520 24.43 9.32 4.20
CA ASP A 520 24.93 10.70 4.17
C ASP A 520 25.13 11.25 5.59
N LEU A 521 24.15 11.04 6.48
CA LEU A 521 24.26 11.45 7.90
C LEU A 521 25.40 10.72 8.63
N GLU A 522 25.62 9.44 8.35
CA GLU A 522 26.75 8.67 8.89
C GLU A 522 28.09 9.24 8.40
N ALA A 523 28.18 9.65 7.12
CA ALA A 523 29.38 10.28 6.58
C ALA A 523 29.64 11.66 7.22
N GLU A 524 28.61 12.48 7.43
CA GLU A 524 28.72 13.76 8.14
C GLU A 524 29.15 13.57 9.60
N ALA A 525 28.56 12.60 10.30
CA ALA A 525 28.96 12.24 11.66
C ALA A 525 30.43 11.81 11.72
N ALA A 526 30.88 10.95 10.81
CA ALA A 526 32.28 10.52 10.72
C ALA A 526 33.24 11.69 10.45
N GLN A 527 32.87 12.61 9.55
CA GLN A 527 33.67 13.81 9.28
C GLN A 527 33.77 14.74 10.49
N SER A 528 32.64 14.99 11.18
CA SER A 528 32.62 15.81 12.39
C SER A 528 33.44 15.19 13.53
N GLN A 529 33.39 13.87 13.70
CA GLN A 529 34.22 13.13 14.64
C GLN A 529 35.72 13.25 14.30
N ALA A 530 36.10 13.08 13.03
CA ALA A 530 37.47 13.23 12.59
C ALA A 530 38.01 14.67 12.86
N ALA A 531 37.17 15.69 12.64
CA ALA A 531 37.52 17.08 12.93
C ALA A 531 37.69 17.35 14.44
N LEU A 532 36.83 16.77 15.28
CA LEU A 532 36.97 16.83 16.74
C LEU A 532 38.25 16.15 17.21
N GLU A 533 38.57 14.96 16.70
CA GLU A 533 39.80 14.26 17.03
C GLU A 533 41.05 15.04 16.63
N ALA A 534 41.04 15.69 15.46
CA ALA A 534 42.14 16.56 15.01
C ALA A 534 42.34 17.74 15.97
N THR A 535 41.24 18.38 16.38
CA THR A 535 41.26 19.49 17.36
C THR A 535 41.82 19.04 18.71
N ILE A 536 41.36 17.88 19.21
CA ILE A 536 41.88 17.28 20.46
C ILE A 536 43.38 17.00 20.38
N ARG A 537 43.86 16.47 19.24
CA ARG A 537 45.31 16.23 19.04
C ARG A 537 46.09 17.54 19.07
N SER A 538 45.59 18.61 18.44
CA SER A 538 46.22 19.94 18.49
C SER A 538 46.30 20.47 19.93
N LEU A 539 45.18 20.45 20.66
CA LEU A 539 45.14 20.92 22.05
C LEU A 539 46.08 20.12 22.97
N LYS A 540 46.20 18.80 22.75
CA LYS A 540 47.18 17.98 23.49
C LYS A 540 48.62 18.40 23.18
N LYS A 541 48.94 18.71 21.92
CA LYS A 541 50.27 19.20 21.51
C LYS A 541 50.57 20.57 22.13
N ASP A 542 49.62 21.48 22.13
CA ASP A 542 49.79 22.82 22.71
C ASP A 542 49.94 22.75 24.24
N ARG A 543 49.18 21.87 24.91
CA ARG A 543 49.34 21.60 26.34
C ARG A 543 50.71 21.03 26.68
N LEU A 544 51.27 20.18 25.83
CA LEU A 544 52.63 19.66 26.01
C LEU A 544 53.67 20.77 25.87
N LYS A 545 53.55 21.65 24.86
CA LYS A 545 54.41 22.83 24.71
C LYS A 545 54.32 23.73 25.94
N GLN A 546 53.12 24.01 26.43
CA GLN A 546 52.92 24.82 27.65
C GLN A 546 53.59 24.19 28.88
N LYS A 547 53.50 22.86 29.06
CA LYS A 547 54.20 22.18 30.15
C LYS A 547 55.72 22.35 30.05
N GLN A 548 56.25 22.31 28.83
CA GLN A 548 57.68 22.46 28.58
C GLN A 548 58.16 23.88 28.83
N THR A 549 57.45 24.90 28.32
CA THR A 549 57.77 26.31 28.61
C THR A 549 57.65 26.62 30.10
N THR A 550 56.65 26.08 30.79
CA THR A 550 56.50 26.23 32.25
C THR A 550 57.67 25.59 33.00
N LYS A 551 58.16 24.44 32.53
CA LYS A 551 59.33 23.77 33.10
C LYS A 551 60.59 24.62 32.92
N GLU A 552 60.84 25.12 31.71
CA GLU A 552 61.98 26.00 31.40
C GLU A 552 61.97 27.28 32.25
N LEU A 553 60.79 27.89 32.42
CA LEU A 553 60.65 29.07 33.30
C LEU A 553 60.94 28.74 34.77
N ARG A 554 60.52 27.56 35.26
CA ARG A 554 60.85 27.12 36.64
C ARG A 554 62.34 26.86 36.82
N GLU A 555 62.99 26.25 35.83
CA GLU A 555 64.43 26.00 35.84
C GLU A 555 65.21 27.33 35.87
N ARG A 556 64.86 28.28 34.97
CA ARG A 556 65.44 29.63 34.98
C ARG A 556 65.22 30.35 36.31
N LEU A 557 64.03 30.24 36.91
CA LEU A 557 63.76 30.84 38.22
C LEU A 557 64.62 30.21 39.32
N ALA A 558 64.82 28.88 39.28
CA ALA A 558 65.67 28.17 40.23
C ALA A 558 67.16 28.54 40.05
N ASP A 559 67.60 28.81 38.83
CA ASP A 559 68.96 29.31 38.54
C ASP A 559 69.16 30.70 39.11
N VAL A 560 68.22 31.63 38.87
CA VAL A 560 68.27 32.99 39.45
C VAL A 560 68.26 32.95 40.98
N ILE A 561 67.48 32.05 41.59
CA ILE A 561 67.48 31.87 43.06
C ILE A 561 68.83 31.35 43.55
N ARG A 562 69.47 30.42 42.82
CA ARG A 562 70.81 29.91 43.17
C ARG A 562 71.88 30.98 43.03
N GLU A 563 71.85 31.78 41.98
CA GLU A 563 72.76 32.92 41.79
C GLU A 563 72.61 33.95 42.90
N LEU A 564 71.38 34.32 43.27
CA LEU A 564 71.10 35.20 44.40
C LEU A 564 71.58 34.61 45.74
N ALA A 565 71.47 33.31 45.94
CA ALA A 565 71.97 32.63 47.13
C ALA A 565 73.51 32.58 47.19
N ALA A 566 74.18 32.39 46.03
CA ALA A 566 75.63 32.41 45.92
C ALA A 566 76.21 33.80 46.21
N VAL A 567 75.59 34.87 45.69
CA VAL A 567 75.94 36.27 46.02
C VAL A 567 75.76 36.54 47.51
N LYS A 568 74.73 35.93 48.14
CA LYS A 568 74.48 36.06 49.58
C LYS A 568 75.48 35.27 50.46
N GLN A 569 75.98 34.13 49.98
CA GLN A 569 76.98 33.33 50.71
C GLN A 569 78.42 33.84 50.52
N GLY A 570 78.76 34.35 49.33
CA GLY A 570 80.06 34.99 49.06
C GLY A 570 80.29 36.29 49.84
N ALA A 571 79.23 36.89 50.39
CA ALA A 571 79.33 38.02 51.31
C ALA A 571 79.62 37.62 52.77
N SER A 572 79.66 36.32 53.10
CA SER A 572 79.73 35.82 54.49
C SER A 572 80.95 34.97 54.85
N GLU A 573 81.81 34.60 53.90
CA GLU A 573 83.09 33.93 54.18
C GLU A 573 84.24 34.79 53.65
N GLY A 574 85.09 35.26 54.57
CA GLY A 574 86.24 36.09 54.25
C GLY A 574 87.35 35.28 53.60
N ASP A 575 87.62 35.57 52.34
CA ASP A 575 88.91 35.45 51.67
C ASP A 575 89.04 36.57 50.63
N PRO A 576 90.26 37.06 50.32
CA PRO A 576 90.46 38.33 49.64
C PRO A 576 90.00 38.29 48.18
N MET A 577 89.37 39.39 47.75
CA MET A 577 88.98 39.63 46.37
C MET A 577 90.12 39.35 45.38
N PRO A 578 89.87 38.64 44.26
CA PRO A 578 90.77 38.67 43.12
C PRO A 578 90.92 40.11 42.63
N SER A 579 92.13 40.47 42.19
CA SER A 579 92.42 41.83 41.74
C SER A 579 91.49 42.21 40.59
N ILE A 580 90.99 43.46 40.60
CA ILE A 580 90.14 44.06 39.55
C ILE A 580 90.70 43.83 38.12
N LYS A 581 92.01 43.60 38.00
CA LYS A 581 92.66 43.27 36.74
C LYS A 581 92.28 41.88 36.17
N GLU A 582 92.11 40.87 37.04
CA GLU A 582 91.72 39.51 36.64
C GLU A 582 90.22 39.41 36.34
N LEU A 583 89.38 40.20 37.04
CA LEU A 583 87.94 40.28 36.77
C LEU A 583 87.63 41.01 35.45
N LEU A 584 88.41 42.03 35.09
CA LEU A 584 88.28 42.72 33.79
C LEU A 584 88.72 41.86 32.60
N GLU A 585 89.73 41.00 32.77
CA GLU A 585 90.14 40.04 31.72
C GLU A 585 89.08 38.94 31.52
N GLN A 586 88.53 38.38 32.60
CA GLN A 586 87.46 37.37 32.52
C GLN A 586 86.12 37.93 31.98
N GLN A 587 85.80 39.18 32.29
CA GLN A 587 84.61 39.85 31.76
C GLN A 587 84.75 40.15 30.26
N SER A 588 85.97 40.46 29.79
CA SER A 588 86.24 40.66 28.36
C SER A 588 86.15 39.35 27.54
N GLU A 589 86.56 38.22 28.12
CA GLU A 589 86.43 36.89 27.50
C GLU A 589 84.98 36.39 27.49
N SER A 590 84.22 36.66 28.56
CA SER A 590 82.78 36.39 28.64
C SER A 590 81.97 37.20 27.62
N ASP A 591 82.24 38.51 27.51
CA ASP A 591 81.55 39.38 26.56
C ASP A 591 81.85 39.02 25.09
N ALA A 592 83.06 38.51 24.81
CA ALA A 592 83.41 37.98 23.50
C ALA A 592 82.68 36.67 23.17
N GLN A 593 82.50 35.78 24.15
CA GLN A 593 81.75 34.52 23.99
C GLN A 593 80.24 34.75 23.82
N ILE A 594 79.66 35.72 24.55
CA ILE A 594 78.24 36.09 24.42
C ILE A 594 77.97 36.71 23.03
N LYS A 595 78.92 37.51 22.49
CA LYS A 595 78.82 38.05 21.13
C LYS A 595 78.89 36.96 20.06
N ASP A 596 79.73 35.93 20.21
CA ASP A 596 79.82 34.81 19.27
C ASP A 596 78.58 33.88 19.33
N LEU A 597 77.96 33.73 20.51
CA LEU A 597 76.71 32.99 20.68
C LEU A 597 75.51 33.72 20.08
N MET A 598 75.44 35.05 20.23
CA MET A 598 74.37 35.85 19.63
C MET A 598 74.44 35.93 18.10
N ALA A 599 75.63 35.80 17.50
CA ALA A 599 75.78 35.75 16.04
C ALA A 599 75.32 34.43 15.40
N ARG A 600 75.05 33.38 16.19
CA ARG A 600 74.66 32.03 15.72
C ARG A 600 73.16 31.73 15.83
N ILE A 601 72.34 32.67 16.29
CA ILE A 601 70.89 32.51 16.37
C ILE A 601 70.27 32.91 15.02
N PRO A 602 69.69 31.97 14.24
CA PRO A 602 68.98 32.32 13.01
C PRO A 602 67.64 32.99 13.36
N ILE A 603 67.32 34.11 12.69
CA ILE A 603 65.99 34.76 12.70
C ILE A 603 64.98 33.90 11.96
#